data_AF-A0A9E3CH47-F1
#
_entry.id   AF-A0A9E3CH47-F1
#
_cell.length_a   1.000
_cell.length_b   1.000
_cell.length_c   1.000
_cell.angle_alpha   90.00
_cell.angle_beta   90.00
_cell.angle_gamma   90.00
#
_symmetry.space_group_name_H-M   'P 1'
#
loop_
_entity.id
_entity.type
_entity.pdbx_description
1 polymer ?
#
loop_
_entity_poly.entity_id
_entity_poly.type
_entity_poly.pdbx_seq_one_letter_code
_entity_poly.pdbx_strand_id
1 'polypeptide(L)'
;MQAQRLVAVLLITLMAHAGAAGQARSRRRVPAPASKSVVGIEAIDFENYTYTLEGRSYKLIGGYYAKGVAPEAQWELRVAEAPYYGDLTGDGRNEAVVVLSHGAVGGPHTVEARVYTLRDGRPAQLFSFPVADALSCDLDHYVDLDDGKVRVESVHGRAGRCEHNEIREYRWDGGKFMAVGDAKTMPCRCM
;
A
#
# COMPACT_ATOMS: atom_id res chain seq x y z
N MET A 1 27.43 -16.56 -57.85
CA MET A 1 27.98 -17.92 -57.64
C MET A 1 28.41 -18.00 -56.19
N GLN A 2 28.05 -18.91 -55.30
CA GLN A 2 27.23 -20.13 -55.20
C GLN A 2 27.00 -20.27 -53.67
N ALA A 3 25.77 -20.26 -53.17
CA ALA A 3 24.96 -21.46 -52.87
C ALA A 3 25.60 -22.46 -51.88
N GLN A 4 24.95 -22.59 -50.72
CA GLN A 4 24.51 -23.85 -50.08
C GLN A 4 25.55 -24.87 -49.58
N ARG A 5 25.62 -25.05 -48.24
CA ARG A 5 25.74 -26.32 -47.47
C ARG A 5 25.30 -25.98 -46.02
N LEU A 6 24.46 -26.69 -45.27
CA LEU A 6 23.77 -27.98 -45.40
C LEU A 6 22.66 -28.01 -44.33
N VAL A 7 21.45 -28.43 -44.70
CA VAL A 7 20.29 -28.74 -43.83
C VAL A 7 20.16 -30.26 -43.76
N ALA A 8 19.99 -30.86 -42.56
CA ALA A 8 19.33 -32.16 -42.26
C ALA A 8 19.82 -32.74 -40.91
N VAL A 9 19.11 -33.49 -40.04
CA VAL A 9 17.74 -34.06 -39.91
C VAL A 9 17.67 -34.73 -38.50
N LEU A 10 16.44 -34.98 -37.99
CA LEU A 10 15.94 -35.84 -36.88
C LEU A 10 15.41 -35.04 -35.66
N LEU A 11 14.12 -34.94 -35.29
CA LEU A 11 12.88 -35.69 -35.57
C LEU A 11 13.02 -37.20 -35.29
N ILE A 12 12.65 -37.62 -34.06
CA ILE A 12 11.92 -38.85 -33.67
C ILE A 12 12.15 -39.10 -32.16
N THR A 13 11.13 -38.87 -31.32
CA THR A 13 10.76 -39.79 -30.22
C THR A 13 9.36 -39.43 -29.74
N LEU A 14 8.39 -39.92 -30.51
CA LEU A 14 6.97 -39.97 -30.17
C LEU A 14 6.71 -41.35 -29.52
N MET A 15 5.88 -41.37 -28.48
CA MET A 15 5.09 -42.49 -27.96
C MET A 15 5.77 -43.62 -27.16
N ALA A 16 5.60 -43.55 -25.83
CA ALA A 16 5.04 -44.60 -24.96
C ALA A 16 4.74 -43.88 -23.62
N HIS A 17 3.54 -43.84 -23.06
CA HIS A 17 2.84 -44.98 -22.47
C HIS A 17 1.35 -44.65 -22.34
N ALA A 18 0.51 -45.42 -23.02
CA ALA A 18 -0.90 -45.56 -22.69
C ALA A 18 -1.04 -46.64 -21.60
N GLY A 19 -1.97 -46.43 -20.66
CA GLY A 19 -2.56 -47.53 -19.91
C GLY A 19 -2.50 -47.42 -18.39
N ALA A 20 -3.33 -46.55 -17.80
CA ALA A 20 -3.91 -46.78 -16.49
C ALA A 20 -5.24 -46.02 -16.37
N ALA A 21 -6.29 -46.56 -17.01
CA ALA A 21 -7.66 -46.15 -16.73
C ALA A 21 -8.06 -46.70 -15.35
N GLY A 22 -7.59 -46.03 -14.29
CA GLY A 22 -8.04 -46.28 -12.92
C GLY A 22 -9.46 -45.77 -12.75
N GLN A 23 -10.40 -46.68 -12.49
CA GLN A 23 -11.80 -46.37 -12.19
C GLN A 23 -11.89 -45.36 -11.05
N ALA A 24 -12.29 -44.14 -11.40
CA ALA A 24 -12.63 -43.08 -10.46
C ALA A 24 -13.86 -43.50 -9.66
N ARG A 25 -13.65 -44.11 -8.49
CA ARG A 25 -14.69 -44.23 -7.46
C ARG A 25 -15.15 -42.81 -7.13
N SER A 26 -16.34 -42.46 -7.58
CA SER A 26 -17.07 -41.26 -7.19
C SER A 26 -17.31 -41.31 -5.68
N ARG A 27 -16.31 -40.87 -4.91
CA ARG A 27 -16.51 -40.53 -3.51
C ARG A 27 -17.46 -39.35 -3.52
N ARG A 28 -18.66 -39.56 -2.97
CA ARG A 28 -19.65 -38.53 -2.68
C ARG A 28 -18.92 -37.35 -2.04
N ARG A 29 -18.72 -36.28 -2.82
CA ARG A 29 -17.99 -35.09 -2.39
C ARG A 29 -18.82 -34.48 -1.27
N VAL A 30 -18.36 -34.62 -0.03
CA VAL A 30 -18.93 -33.89 1.10
C VAL A 30 -18.80 -32.40 0.72
N PRO A 31 -19.90 -31.64 0.65
CA PRO A 31 -19.83 -30.21 0.39
C PRO A 31 -18.83 -29.60 1.36
N ALA A 32 -17.81 -28.91 0.83
CA ALA A 32 -16.91 -28.16 1.68
C ALA A 32 -17.76 -27.21 2.53
N PRO A 33 -17.52 -27.12 3.85
CA PRO A 33 -18.23 -26.15 4.68
C PRO A 33 -18.08 -24.77 4.03
N ALA A 34 -19.19 -24.03 3.93
CA ALA A 34 -19.17 -22.69 3.38
C ALA A 34 -18.08 -21.89 4.10
N SER A 35 -17.11 -21.39 3.33
CA SER A 35 -16.05 -20.55 3.87
C SER A 35 -16.72 -19.36 4.55
N LYS A 36 -16.48 -19.18 5.85
CA LYS A 36 -16.83 -17.92 6.53
C LYS A 36 -16.29 -16.80 5.66
N SER A 37 -17.14 -15.85 5.28
CA SER A 37 -16.67 -14.67 4.57
C SER A 37 -15.67 -13.97 5.48
N VAL A 38 -14.38 -14.10 5.16
CA VAL A 38 -13.33 -13.38 5.87
C VAL A 38 -13.47 -11.95 5.38
N VAL A 39 -14.04 -11.08 6.22
CA VAL A 39 -14.08 -9.65 5.96
C VAL A 39 -12.64 -9.17 5.92
N GLY A 40 -12.18 -8.71 4.76
CA GLY A 40 -10.84 -8.17 4.57
C GLY A 40 -10.73 -6.72 5.06
N ILE A 41 -9.51 -6.18 5.07
CA ILE A 41 -9.25 -4.78 5.46
C ILE A 41 -9.92 -3.79 4.50
N GLU A 42 -10.23 -4.22 3.27
CA GLU A 42 -10.91 -3.46 2.22
C GLU A 42 -12.36 -3.15 2.55
N ALA A 43 -12.96 -3.90 3.49
CA ALA A 43 -14.30 -3.60 3.98
C ALA A 43 -14.33 -2.41 4.96
N ILE A 44 -13.15 -1.88 5.34
CA ILE A 44 -13.03 -0.74 6.24
C ILE A 44 -13.11 0.55 5.43
N ASP A 45 -14.12 1.34 5.77
CA ASP A 45 -14.29 2.69 5.23
C ASP A 45 -13.35 3.66 5.97
N PHE A 46 -12.14 3.83 5.42
CA PHE A 46 -11.12 4.72 5.95
C PHE A 46 -11.50 6.21 5.82
N GLU A 47 -12.37 6.56 4.88
CA GLU A 47 -12.91 7.92 4.77
C GLU A 47 -13.89 8.25 5.90
N ASN A 48 -14.55 7.24 6.47
CA ASN A 48 -15.40 7.38 7.65
C ASN A 48 -14.78 6.71 8.88
N TYR A 49 -13.46 6.72 9.02
CA TYR A 49 -12.74 6.09 10.13
C TYR A 49 -12.34 7.07 11.24
N THR A 50 -12.06 6.55 12.44
CA THR A 50 -11.55 7.34 13.57
C THR A 50 -10.05 7.15 13.70
N TYR A 51 -9.27 8.18 13.38
CA TYR A 51 -7.82 8.17 13.50
C TYR A 51 -7.36 8.68 14.85
N THR A 52 -6.23 8.16 15.33
CA THR A 52 -5.56 8.70 16.53
C THR A 52 -4.29 9.42 16.13
N LEU A 53 -4.20 10.72 16.41
CA LEU A 53 -3.00 11.54 16.24
C LEU A 53 -2.63 12.14 17.59
N GLU A 54 -1.38 12.02 18.01
CA GLU A 54 -0.87 12.63 19.25
C GLU A 54 -1.74 12.33 20.49
N GLY A 55 -2.27 11.10 20.58
CA GLY A 55 -3.15 10.68 21.68
C GLY A 55 -4.59 11.21 21.63
N ARG A 56 -4.98 11.92 20.57
CA ARG A 56 -6.34 12.43 20.34
C ARG A 56 -7.01 11.68 19.19
N SER A 57 -8.31 11.47 19.30
CA SER A 57 -9.11 10.79 18.27
C SER A 57 -9.87 11.78 17.39
N TYR A 58 -9.84 11.55 16.09
CA TYR A 58 -10.47 12.36 15.05
C TYR A 58 -11.33 11.47 14.16
N LYS A 59 -12.64 11.66 14.20
CA LYS A 59 -13.58 10.95 13.34
C LYS A 59 -13.67 11.68 12.01
N LEU A 60 -13.25 11.03 10.92
CA LEU A 60 -13.49 11.54 9.58
C LEU A 60 -14.92 11.24 9.15
N ILE A 61 -15.44 12.12 8.31
CA ILE A 61 -16.70 11.98 7.59
C ILE A 61 -16.40 12.29 6.13
N GLY A 62 -16.51 11.28 5.25
CA GLY A 62 -16.16 11.42 3.83
C GLY A 62 -14.72 11.85 3.59
N GLY A 63 -13.78 11.37 4.40
CA GLY A 63 -12.34 11.61 4.26
C GLY A 63 -11.86 12.89 4.91
N TYR A 64 -12.71 13.62 5.63
CA TYR A 64 -12.38 14.94 6.16
C TYR A 64 -12.85 15.16 7.59
N TYR A 65 -12.07 15.95 8.34
CA TYR A 65 -12.40 16.51 9.64
C TYR A 65 -11.83 17.93 9.72
N ALA A 66 -12.61 18.88 10.24
CA ALA A 66 -12.12 20.21 10.58
C ALA A 66 -12.70 20.71 11.91
N LYS A 67 -11.90 21.53 12.61
CA LYS A 67 -12.32 22.19 13.85
C LYS A 67 -11.66 23.56 13.97
N GLY A 68 -12.42 24.55 14.45
CA GLY A 68 -11.86 25.84 14.85
C GLY A 68 -10.94 25.70 16.06
N VAL A 69 -9.72 26.22 15.97
CA VAL A 69 -8.71 26.19 17.04
C VAL A 69 -8.44 27.56 17.66
N ALA A 70 -8.73 28.65 16.93
CA ALA A 70 -8.72 30.03 17.40
C ALA A 70 -9.67 30.89 16.53
N PRO A 71 -9.96 32.15 16.88
CA PRO A 71 -10.60 33.08 15.96
C PRO A 71 -9.83 33.11 14.63
N GLU A 72 -10.54 32.90 13.52
CA GLU A 72 -9.97 32.86 12.15
C GLU A 72 -8.98 31.71 11.87
N ALA A 73 -8.77 30.78 12.80
CA ALA A 73 -7.90 29.62 12.60
C ALA A 73 -8.68 28.31 12.65
N GLN A 74 -8.58 27.55 11.56
CA GLN A 74 -9.12 26.21 11.47
C GLN A 74 -7.98 25.21 11.33
N TRP A 75 -8.14 24.05 11.96
CA TRP A 75 -7.27 22.91 11.81
C TRP A 75 -8.06 21.78 11.12
N GLU A 76 -7.40 21.06 10.22
CA GLU A 76 -7.99 19.95 9.48
C GLU A 76 -7.14 18.68 9.55
N LEU A 77 -7.82 17.54 9.35
CA LEU A 77 -7.27 16.24 9.03
C LEU A 77 -8.05 15.68 7.85
N ARG A 78 -7.35 15.17 6.84
CA ARG A 78 -7.97 14.55 5.68
C ARG A 78 -7.22 13.30 5.21
N VAL A 79 -7.94 12.41 4.54
CA VAL A 79 -7.36 11.38 3.68
C VAL A 79 -6.86 12.09 2.41
N ALA A 80 -5.54 12.11 2.20
CA ALA A 80 -4.93 12.83 1.09
C ALA A 80 -5.04 12.07 -0.24
N GLU A 81 -5.07 10.74 -0.17
CA GLU A 81 -5.17 9.82 -1.30
C GLU A 81 -6.07 8.64 -0.94
N ALA A 82 -6.73 8.06 -1.95
CA ALA A 82 -7.50 6.84 -1.75
C ALA A 82 -6.63 5.74 -1.12
N PRO A 83 -7.15 4.92 -0.18
CA PRO A 83 -6.38 3.85 0.43
C PRO A 83 -5.84 2.85 -0.61
N TYR A 84 -4.58 2.47 -0.43
CA TYR A 84 -3.94 1.41 -1.23
C TYR A 84 -4.04 0.08 -0.49
N TYR A 85 -4.21 -1.02 -1.22
CA TYR A 85 -4.34 -2.35 -0.63
C TYR A 85 -3.38 -3.34 -1.26
N GLY A 86 -2.73 -4.16 -0.43
CA GLY A 86 -1.84 -5.24 -0.89
C GLY A 86 -1.28 -6.06 0.26
N ASP A 87 -0.87 -7.30 -0.01
CA ASP A 87 -0.22 -8.18 0.97
C ASP A 87 1.21 -7.70 1.25
N LEU A 88 1.38 -6.96 2.34
CA LEU A 88 2.67 -6.37 2.73
C LEU A 88 3.39 -7.20 3.79
N THR A 89 2.66 -8.05 4.50
CA THR A 89 3.20 -8.91 5.55
C THR A 89 3.54 -10.33 5.08
N GLY A 90 3.11 -10.70 3.87
CA GLY A 90 3.34 -12.01 3.27
C GLY A 90 2.44 -13.10 3.85
N ASP A 91 1.33 -12.73 4.50
CA ASP A 91 0.42 -13.67 5.15
C ASP A 91 -0.79 -14.07 4.28
N GLY A 92 -0.83 -13.59 3.03
CA GLY A 92 -1.88 -13.82 2.07
C GLY A 92 -3.12 -12.95 2.27
N ARG A 93 -3.08 -11.97 3.18
CA ARG A 93 -4.13 -10.97 3.40
C ARG A 93 -3.58 -9.59 3.10
N ASN A 94 -4.45 -8.71 2.61
CA ASN A 94 -4.05 -7.36 2.33
C ASN A 94 -3.93 -6.53 3.63
N GLU A 95 -2.92 -5.68 3.63
CA GLU A 95 -2.84 -4.47 4.44
C GLU A 95 -3.44 -3.29 3.66
N ALA A 96 -3.80 -2.23 4.39
CA ALA A 96 -4.19 -0.95 3.82
C ALA A 96 -3.12 0.10 4.12
N VAL A 97 -2.72 0.91 3.13
CA VAL A 97 -1.91 2.11 3.33
C VAL A 97 -2.79 3.34 3.11
N VAL A 98 -2.92 4.15 4.15
CA VAL A 98 -3.71 5.38 4.14
C VAL A 98 -2.79 6.57 4.30
N VAL A 99 -2.86 7.52 3.36
CA VAL A 99 -2.12 8.78 3.44
C VAL A 99 -3.01 9.82 4.13
N LEU A 100 -2.52 10.36 5.24
CA LEU A 100 -3.20 11.40 6.00
C LEU A 100 -2.43 12.72 5.86
N SER A 101 -3.17 13.80 5.65
CA SER A 101 -2.65 15.17 5.71
C SER A 101 -3.38 15.93 6.81
N HIS A 102 -2.63 16.65 7.66
CA HIS A 102 -3.21 17.45 8.72
C HIS A 102 -2.41 18.72 9.01
N GLY A 103 -3.10 19.77 9.44
CA GLY A 103 -2.47 21.07 9.67
C GLY A 103 -3.49 22.20 9.76
N ALA A 104 -3.02 23.43 9.69
CA ALA A 104 -3.89 24.58 9.57
C ALA A 104 -4.55 24.60 8.18
N VAL A 105 -5.84 24.88 8.10
CA VAL A 105 -6.54 25.04 6.82
C VAL A 105 -5.88 26.18 6.03
N GLY A 106 -5.45 25.89 4.79
CA GLY A 106 -4.75 26.85 3.93
C GLY A 106 -3.31 27.16 4.35
N GLY A 107 -2.77 26.41 5.31
CA GLY A 107 -1.40 26.56 5.79
C GLY A 107 -0.49 25.41 5.36
N PRO A 108 0.72 25.31 5.95
CA PRO A 108 1.55 24.13 5.79
C PRO A 108 0.93 22.91 6.49
N HIS A 109 1.11 21.74 5.88
CA HIS A 109 0.56 20.48 6.36
C HIS A 109 1.68 19.48 6.70
N THR A 110 1.39 18.60 7.66
CA THR A 110 2.14 17.38 7.91
C THR A 110 1.41 16.25 7.20
N VAL A 111 2.16 15.42 6.48
CA VAL A 111 1.65 14.26 5.75
C VAL A 111 2.33 13.01 6.30
N GLU A 112 1.56 11.95 6.50
CA GLU A 112 2.07 10.65 6.90
C GLU A 112 1.32 9.51 6.18
N ALA A 113 2.03 8.44 5.86
CA ALA A 113 1.45 7.22 5.30
C ALA A 113 1.37 6.15 6.40
N ARG A 114 0.17 5.69 6.73
CA ARG A 114 -0.07 4.70 7.79
C ARG A 114 -0.46 3.36 7.22
N VAL A 115 0.21 2.31 7.68
CA VAL A 115 -0.09 0.92 7.32
C VAL A 115 -0.99 0.30 8.36
N TYR A 116 -2.12 -0.26 7.94
CA TYR A 116 -3.06 -0.99 8.77
C TYR A 116 -3.19 -2.44 8.32
N THR A 117 -3.28 -3.35 9.28
CA THR A 117 -3.71 -4.74 9.06
C THR A 117 -5.02 -4.99 9.80
N LEU A 118 -5.63 -6.15 9.60
CA LEU A 118 -6.83 -6.56 10.33
C LEU A 118 -6.48 -7.55 11.44
N ARG A 119 -6.75 -7.17 12.69
CA ARG A 119 -6.62 -8.04 13.87
C ARG A 119 -7.98 -8.20 14.53
N ASP A 120 -8.44 -9.43 14.67
CA ASP A 120 -9.74 -9.76 15.27
C ASP A 120 -10.92 -8.98 14.65
N GLY A 121 -10.87 -8.79 13.32
CA GLY A 121 -11.89 -8.05 12.57
C GLY A 121 -11.83 -6.53 12.76
N ARG A 122 -10.78 -5.98 13.37
CA ARG A 122 -10.59 -4.54 13.59
C ARG A 122 -9.30 -4.05 12.94
N PRO A 123 -9.28 -2.84 12.37
CA PRO A 123 -8.05 -2.23 11.91
C PRO A 123 -7.06 -2.07 13.06
N ALA A 124 -5.83 -2.49 12.83
CA ALA A 124 -4.71 -2.30 13.74
C ALA A 124 -3.56 -1.67 12.95
N GLN A 125 -3.07 -0.51 13.42
CA GLN A 125 -1.94 0.15 12.78
C GLN A 125 -0.66 -0.68 13.01
N LEU A 126 0.05 -0.97 11.93
CA LEU A 126 1.36 -1.62 11.95
C LEU A 126 2.50 -0.59 12.02
N PHE A 127 2.41 0.47 11.21
CA PHE A 127 3.49 1.43 11.02
C PHE A 127 2.99 2.79 10.54
N SER A 128 3.79 3.85 10.73
CA SER A 128 3.58 5.16 10.11
C SER A 128 4.89 5.65 9.50
N PHE A 129 4.85 6.11 8.26
CA PHE A 129 5.95 6.75 7.57
C PHE A 129 5.75 8.26 7.57
N PRO A 130 6.74 9.05 8.05
CA PRO A 130 6.70 10.49 7.83
C PRO A 130 6.85 10.76 6.34
N VAL A 131 5.96 11.56 5.77
CA VAL A 131 5.97 11.89 4.35
C VAL A 131 6.34 13.36 4.15
N ALA A 132 5.72 14.28 4.88
CA ALA A 132 6.07 15.71 4.86
C ALA A 132 5.83 16.32 6.23
N ASP A 133 6.61 17.34 6.60
CA ASP A 133 6.47 18.03 7.90
C ASP A 133 6.35 19.55 7.71
N ALA A 134 5.16 20.09 7.99
CA ALA A 134 4.83 21.51 7.88
C ALA A 134 5.27 22.15 6.55
N LEU A 135 4.91 21.51 5.43
CA LEU A 135 5.19 22.00 4.08
C LEU A 135 3.91 22.43 3.36
N SER A 136 4.01 23.44 2.51
CA SER A 136 2.93 23.88 1.61
C SER A 136 3.06 23.19 0.24
N CYS A 137 3.46 21.92 0.24
CA CYS A 137 3.80 21.15 -0.95
C CYS A 137 3.00 19.85 -0.93
N ASP A 138 2.08 19.72 -1.88
CA ASP A 138 1.38 18.46 -2.13
C ASP A 138 2.03 17.75 -3.31
N LEU A 139 2.13 16.42 -3.22
CA LEU A 139 2.59 15.56 -4.33
C LEU A 139 1.38 14.97 -5.06
N ASP A 140 1.56 14.59 -6.31
CA ASP A 140 0.56 13.84 -7.08
C ASP A 140 0.27 12.49 -6.43
N HIS A 141 1.34 11.86 -5.92
CA HIS A 141 1.33 10.53 -5.31
C HIS A 141 2.40 10.44 -4.21
N TYR A 142 2.03 9.96 -3.02
CA TYR A 142 2.94 9.74 -1.90
C TYR A 142 3.38 8.28 -1.77
N VAL A 143 2.54 7.32 -2.17
CA VAL A 143 2.78 5.89 -1.95
C VAL A 143 2.47 5.06 -3.19
N ASP A 144 3.31 4.05 -3.43
CA ASP A 144 3.02 2.93 -4.34
C ASP A 144 3.24 1.60 -3.61
N LEU A 145 2.45 0.58 -3.98
CA LEU A 145 2.63 -0.80 -3.50
C LEU A 145 3.07 -1.71 -4.66
N ASP A 146 4.13 -2.48 -4.45
CA ASP A 146 4.62 -3.45 -5.43
C ASP A 146 5.36 -4.61 -4.75
N ASP A 147 5.07 -5.86 -5.14
CA ASP A 147 5.75 -7.07 -4.67
C ASP A 147 6.00 -7.13 -3.14
N GLY A 148 4.94 -6.88 -2.34
CA GLY A 148 5.01 -6.87 -0.88
C GLY A 148 5.90 -5.77 -0.30
N LYS A 149 6.13 -4.70 -1.07
CA LYS A 149 6.85 -3.51 -0.64
C LYS A 149 5.93 -2.31 -0.64
N VAL A 150 6.28 -1.35 0.21
CA VAL A 150 5.75 0.02 0.18
C VAL A 150 6.87 0.92 -0.34
N ARG A 151 6.61 1.63 -1.43
CA ARG A 151 7.46 2.73 -1.90
C ARG A 151 6.84 4.03 -1.40
N VAL A 152 7.61 4.84 -0.67
CA VAL A 152 7.16 6.12 -0.10
C VAL A 152 7.99 7.25 -0.70
N GLU A 153 7.32 8.27 -1.21
CA GLU A 153 7.93 9.53 -1.62
C GLU A 153 7.73 10.58 -0.51
N SER A 154 8.82 10.97 0.15
CA SER A 154 8.85 11.96 1.22
C SER A 154 9.32 13.31 0.68
N VAL A 155 8.75 14.39 1.20
CA VAL A 155 9.13 15.77 0.87
C VAL A 155 9.95 16.33 2.02
N HIS A 156 11.16 16.77 1.71
CA HIS A 156 12.08 17.38 2.67
C HIS A 156 12.24 18.86 2.38
N GLY A 157 12.22 19.67 3.43
CA GLY A 157 12.19 21.11 3.28
C GLY A 157 12.34 21.84 4.60
N ARG A 158 12.37 23.18 4.50
CA ARG A 158 12.46 24.08 5.66
C ARG A 158 11.61 25.33 5.42
N ALA A 159 11.01 25.84 6.49
CA ALA A 159 10.20 27.06 6.47
C ALA A 159 9.10 27.04 5.38
N GLY A 160 8.38 25.91 5.27
CA GLY A 160 7.31 25.73 4.29
C GLY A 160 7.75 25.51 2.84
N ARG A 161 9.06 25.52 2.55
CA ARG A 161 9.61 25.31 1.22
C ARG A 161 10.18 23.91 1.08
N CYS A 162 9.88 23.25 -0.04
CA CYS A 162 10.55 22.01 -0.42
C CYS A 162 11.99 22.29 -0.86
N GLU A 163 12.93 21.46 -0.41
CA GLU A 163 14.33 21.42 -0.84
C GLU A 163 14.59 20.24 -1.80
N HIS A 164 14.05 19.05 -1.48
CA HIS A 164 14.11 17.87 -2.33
C HIS A 164 13.03 16.85 -1.93
N ASN A 165 12.77 15.88 -2.82
CA ASN A 165 12.02 14.69 -2.49
C ASN A 165 12.98 13.51 -2.28
N GLU A 166 12.60 12.57 -1.41
CA GLU A 166 13.29 11.30 -1.21
C GLU A 166 12.32 10.14 -1.46
N ILE A 167 12.69 9.21 -2.34
CA ILE A 167 11.94 7.97 -2.56
C ILE A 167 12.66 6.84 -1.86
N ARG A 168 11.95 6.09 -1.02
CA ARG A 168 12.48 4.90 -0.35
C ARG A 168 11.50 3.73 -0.44
N GLU A 169 12.02 2.54 -0.67
CA GLU A 169 11.25 1.29 -0.60
C GLU A 169 11.42 0.64 0.76
N TYR A 170 10.36 0.00 1.25
CA TYR A 170 10.33 -0.71 2.51
C TYR A 170 9.67 -2.08 2.35
N ARG A 171 10.18 -3.07 3.08
CA ARG A 171 9.60 -4.41 3.17
C ARG A 171 9.42 -4.82 4.62
N TRP A 172 8.34 -5.53 4.92
CA TRP A 172 8.09 -6.07 6.25
C TRP A 172 9.10 -7.17 6.60
N ASP A 173 9.70 -7.11 7.78
CA ASP A 173 10.65 -8.12 8.28
C ASP A 173 10.04 -9.13 9.28
N GLY A 174 8.73 -9.03 9.52
CA GLY A 174 8.03 -9.78 10.56
C GLY A 174 7.68 -8.94 11.80
N GLY A 175 8.31 -7.77 11.98
CA GLY A 175 8.02 -6.86 13.10
C GLY A 175 7.95 -5.38 12.74
N LYS A 176 8.65 -4.94 11.69
CA LYS A 176 8.66 -3.56 11.20
C LYS A 176 8.93 -3.50 9.71
N PHE A 177 8.67 -2.33 9.13
CA PHE A 177 9.10 -2.02 7.76
C PHE A 177 10.57 -1.61 7.75
N MET A 178 11.37 -2.35 6.98
CA MET A 178 12.81 -2.13 6.81
C MET A 178 13.09 -1.59 5.42
N ALA A 179 13.93 -0.57 5.33
CA ALA A 179 14.34 0.00 4.05
C ALA A 179 15.03 -1.06 3.17
N VAL A 180 14.70 -1.05 1.89
CA VAL A 180 15.30 -1.93 0.87
C VAL A 180 16.09 -1.06 -0.10
N GLY A 181 17.42 -1.22 -0.08
CA GLY A 181 18.32 -0.43 -0.92
C GLY A 181 18.53 1.00 -0.42
N ASP A 182 19.18 1.81 -1.26
CA ASP A 182 19.45 3.21 -0.98
C ASP A 182 18.26 4.09 -1.35
N ALA A 183 18.10 5.19 -0.63
CA ALA A 183 17.10 6.19 -0.96
C ALA A 183 17.48 6.97 -2.23
N LYS A 184 16.48 7.31 -3.04
CA LYS A 184 16.67 8.12 -4.24
C LYS A 184 16.23 9.55 -3.99
N THR A 185 17.19 10.48 -4.01
CA THR A 185 16.91 11.92 -3.94
C THR A 185 16.55 12.48 -5.31
N MET A 186 15.55 13.34 -5.36
CA MET A 186 15.08 14.02 -6.56
C MET A 186 14.78 15.50 -6.29
N PRO A 187 14.84 16.38 -7.32
CA PRO A 187 14.33 17.74 -7.20
C PRO A 187 12.87 17.75 -6.76
N CYS A 188 12.44 18.82 -6.08
CA CYS A 188 11.05 19.00 -5.65
C CYS A 188 10.06 18.90 -6.81
N ARG A 189 8.93 18.24 -6.55
CA ARG A 189 7.84 18.02 -7.49
C ARG A 189 6.48 18.51 -6.97
N CYS A 190 6.48 19.53 -6.12
CA CYS A 190 5.25 20.12 -5.60
C CYS A 190 4.34 20.59 -6.74
N MET A 191 3.05 20.28 -6.66
CA MET A 191 2.01 20.89 -7.50
C MET A 191 1.61 22.27 -7.01
#